data_AF-A0A0Q4QPY2-F1
#
_entry.id   AF-A0A0Q4QPY2-F1
#
_cell.length_a   1.000
_cell.length_b   1.000
_cell.length_c   1.000
_cell.angle_alpha   90.00
_cell.angle_beta   90.00
_cell.angle_gamma   90.00
#
_symmetry.space_group_name_H-M   'P 1'
#
loop_
_entity.id
_entity.type
_entity.pdbx_description
1 polymer ?
#
loop_
_entity_poly.entity_id
_entity_poly.type
_entity_poly.pdbx_seq_one_letter_code
_entity_poly.pdbx_strand_id
1 'polypeptide(L)' 'MLAAPACVVPYTDGGRECKDGAECQGMCKAAQDAVIGAKAGGTCQTDTHDIYGCYNEVKAGMVVAGMCFD' A
#
# COMPACT_ATOMS: atom_id res chain seq x y z
N MET A 1 18.11 -22.67 3.22
CA MET A 1 16.74 -22.73 2.66
C MET A 1 16.69 -21.76 1.49
N LEU A 2 16.52 -22.23 0.25
CA LEU A 2 16.24 -21.32 -0.86
C LEU A 2 14.73 -21.05 -0.85
N ALA A 3 14.34 -19.80 -0.65
CA ALA A 3 12.94 -19.39 -0.84
C ALA A 3 12.51 -19.66 -2.28
N ALA A 4 11.26 -20.06 -2.49
CA ALA A 4 10.69 -20.09 -3.83
C ALA A 4 10.77 -18.68 -4.44
N PRO A 5 11.10 -18.53 -5.73
CA PRO A 5 11.13 -17.22 -6.36
C PRO A 5 9.74 -16.58 -6.24
N ALA A 6 9.68 -15.41 -5.61
CA ALA A 6 8.45 -14.64 -5.55
C ALA A 6 8.15 -14.09 -6.95
N CYS A 7 6.93 -14.29 -7.44
CA CYS A 7 6.43 -13.68 -8.67
C CYS A 7 6.17 -12.18 -8.44
N VAL A 8 7.25 -11.43 -8.18
CA VAL A 8 7.21 -9.98 -7.94
C VAL A 8 6.98 -9.27 -9.27
N VAL A 9 5.82 -8.63 -9.42
CA VAL A 9 5.47 -7.86 -10.61
C VAL A 9 5.46 -6.39 -10.22
N PRO A 10 6.32 -5.54 -10.83
CA PRO A 10 6.32 -4.11 -10.56
C PRO A 10 5.05 -3.45 -11.12
N TYR A 11 4.52 -2.49 -10.38
CA TYR A 11 3.44 -1.63 -10.86
C TYR A 11 4.01 -0.38 -11.49
N THR A 12 3.41 0.02 -12.61
CA THR A 12 3.86 1.17 -13.40
C THR A 12 3.61 2.50 -12.68
N ASP A 13 2.71 2.50 -11.69
CA ASP A 13 2.38 3.64 -10.85
C ASP A 13 2.94 3.54 -9.42
N GLY A 14 3.84 2.58 -9.17
CA GLY A 14 4.47 2.41 -7.87
C GLY A 14 5.11 3.71 -7.35
N GLY A 15 4.76 4.09 -6.11
CA GLY A 15 5.24 5.30 -5.46
C GLY A 15 4.51 6.59 -5.86
N ARG A 16 3.58 6.57 -6.82
CA ARG A 16 2.74 7.73 -7.16
C ARG A 16 1.84 8.09 -5.99
N GLU A 17 1.64 9.39 -5.73
CA GLU A 17 0.66 9.85 -4.74
C GLU A 17 -0.77 9.42 -5.12
N CYS A 18 -1.55 9.03 -4.11
CA CYS A 18 -2.93 8.58 -4.27
C CYS A 18 -3.79 9.01 -3.06
N LYS A 19 -5.11 9.02 -3.25
CA LYS A 19 -6.10 9.20 -2.18
C LYS A 19 -7.06 8.01 -2.09
N ASP A 20 -7.07 7.14 -3.08
CA ASP A 20 -7.86 5.92 -3.09
C ASP A 20 -7.10 4.78 -3.79
N GLY A 21 -7.38 3.53 -3.39
CA GLY A 21 -6.83 2.36 -4.07
C GLY A 21 -7.29 2.24 -5.53
N ALA A 22 -8.46 2.79 -5.89
CA ALA A 22 -8.93 2.84 -7.27
C ALA A 22 -8.04 3.69 -8.19
N GLU A 23 -7.18 4.55 -7.62
CA GLU A 23 -6.18 5.31 -8.36
C GLU A 23 -4.89 4.53 -8.59
N CYS A 24 -4.76 3.30 -8.09
CA CYS A 24 -3.53 2.51 -8.17
C CYS A 24 -3.77 1.16 -8.86
N GLN A 25 -2.73 0.58 -9.46
CA GLN A 25 -2.78 -0.84 -9.88
C GLN A 25 -2.84 -1.80 -8.69
N GLY A 26 -2.34 -1.36 -7.53
CA GLY A 26 -2.43 -2.05 -6.24
C GLY A 26 -3.14 -1.19 -5.19
N MET A 27 -2.63 -1.21 -3.96
CA MET A 27 -3.22 -0.43 -2.87
C MET A 27 -2.63 0.97 -2.72
N CYS A 28 -3.43 1.88 -2.18
CA CYS A 28 -2.98 3.19 -1.74
C CYS A 28 -2.54 3.12 -0.28
N LYS A 29 -1.24 3.27 -0.02
CA LYS A 29 -0.61 3.05 1.29
C LYS A 29 -0.23 4.38 1.94
N ALA A 30 -0.72 4.64 3.14
CA ALA A 30 -0.25 5.75 3.97
C ALA A 30 1.01 5.38 4.76
N ALA A 31 1.68 6.40 5.29
CA ALA A 31 2.77 6.25 6.24
C ALA A 31 2.34 5.41 7.46
N GLN A 32 3.29 4.68 8.07
CA GLN A 32 3.02 3.76 9.18
C GLN A 32 2.49 4.46 10.45
N ASP A 33 2.82 5.72 10.64
CA ASP A 33 2.36 6.56 11.76
C ASP A 33 1.00 7.23 11.51
N ALA A 34 0.39 6.98 10.35
CA ALA A 34 -0.91 7.55 10.02
C ALA A 34 -2.01 6.97 10.93
N VAL A 35 -2.87 7.87 11.42
CA VAL A 35 -3.93 7.52 12.38
C VAL A 35 -5.20 7.12 11.64
N ILE A 36 -5.77 5.96 11.99
CA ILE A 36 -7.05 5.48 11.45
C ILE A 36 -8.14 6.53 11.70
N GLY A 37 -8.92 6.85 10.66
CA GLY A 37 -9.96 7.89 10.67
C GLY A 37 -9.45 9.30 10.41
N ALA A 38 -8.13 9.51 10.34
CA ALA A 38 -7.56 10.80 9.95
C ALA A 38 -7.50 10.96 8.43
N LYS A 39 -7.53 12.21 7.96
CA LYS A 39 -7.26 12.53 6.56
C LYS A 39 -5.78 12.30 6.26
N ALA A 40 -5.50 11.55 5.21
CA ALA A 40 -4.16 11.27 4.74
C ALA A 40 -4.15 11.09 3.22
N GLY A 41 -3.01 11.42 2.60
CA GLY A 41 -2.65 10.87 1.30
C GLY A 41 -1.85 9.59 1.49
N GLY A 42 -1.70 8.83 0.41
CA GLY A 42 -0.83 7.67 0.36
C GLY A 42 0.03 7.67 -0.89
N THR A 43 0.80 6.60 -1.05
CA THR A 43 1.50 6.25 -2.27
C THR A 43 1.02 4.89 -2.77
N CYS A 44 0.95 4.73 -4.09
CA CYS A 44 0.62 3.47 -4.71
C CYS A 44 1.69 2.43 -4.37
N GLN A 45 1.24 1.23 -4.03
CA GLN A 45 2.04 0.03 -3.86
C GLN A 45 3.06 -0.13 -5.01
N THR A 46 4.30 -0.52 -4.72
CA THR A 46 5.37 -0.58 -5.74
C THR A 46 5.31 -1.81 -6.64
N ASP A 47 4.89 -2.94 -6.08
CA ASP A 47 4.88 -4.24 -6.74
C ASP A 47 4.00 -5.23 -5.96
N THR A 48 3.74 -6.42 -6.50
CA THR A 48 2.91 -7.45 -5.85
C THR A 48 3.41 -7.92 -4.47
N HIS A 49 4.68 -7.70 -4.13
CA HIS A 49 5.28 -8.11 -2.86
C HIS A 49 5.26 -7.00 -1.80
N ASP A 50 5.07 -5.75 -2.19
CA ASP A 50 4.97 -4.59 -1.28
C ASP A 50 3.71 -4.61 -0.37
N ILE A 51 2.90 -5.68 -0.41
CA ILE A 51 1.85 -5.97 0.58
C ILE A 51 2.39 -6.61 1.87
N TYR A 52 3.62 -7.13 1.87
CA TYR A 52 4.21 -7.73 3.06
C TYR A 52 4.73 -6.65 4.01
N GLY A 53 4.75 -6.98 5.30
CA GLY A 53 4.97 -6.00 6.38
C GLY A 53 3.70 -5.23 6.74
N CYS A 54 3.87 -4.19 7.56
CA CYS A 54 2.76 -3.38 8.07
C CYS A 54 2.63 -2.06 7.31
N TYR A 55 1.39 -1.71 6.94
CA TYR A 55 1.05 -0.44 6.28
C TYR A 55 -0.38 -0.05 6.60
N ASN A 56 -0.71 1.20 6.31
CA ASN A 56 -2.05 1.75 6.47
C ASN A 56 -2.71 1.91 5.10
N GLU A 57 -3.97 1.49 4.95
CA GLU A 57 -4.75 1.67 3.72
C GLU A 57 -5.43 3.04 3.72
N VAL A 58 -5.36 3.72 2.57
CA VAL A 58 -6.09 4.96 2.31
C VAL A 58 -7.23 4.70 1.34
N LYS A 59 -8.45 5.12 1.72
CA LYS A 59 -9.62 5.17 0.84
C LYS A 59 -10.29 6.54 0.97
N ALA A 60 -10.69 7.12 -0.15
CA ALA A 60 -11.28 8.46 -0.23
C ALA A 60 -10.55 9.54 0.59
N GLY A 61 -9.22 9.48 0.65
CA GLY A 61 -8.36 10.43 1.38
C GLY A 61 -8.37 10.26 2.90
N MET A 62 -8.82 9.11 3.41
CA MET A 62 -8.82 8.78 4.84
C MET A 62 -8.12 7.45 5.08
N VAL A 63 -7.41 7.36 6.20
CA VAL A 63 -6.86 6.08 6.67
C VAL A 63 -8.00 5.22 7.18
N VAL A 64 -8.24 4.07 6.55
CA VAL A 64 -9.38 3.20 6.89
C VAL A 64 -8.99 1.96 7.67
N ALA A 65 -7.74 1.49 7.51
CA ALA A 65 -7.26 0.29 8.18
C ALA A 65 -5.74 0.29 8.31
N GLY A 66 -5.23 -0.36 9.36
CA GLY A 66 -3.85 -0.82 9.45
C GLY A 66 -3.82 -2.32 9.16
N MET A 67 -2.92 -2.76 8.27
CA MET A 67 -2.81 -4.14 7.83
C MET A 67 -1.36 -4.61 7.95
N CYS A 68 -1.16 -5.86 8.39
CA CYS A 68 0.15 -6.49 8.51
C CYS A 68 0.08 -7.90 7.93
N PHE A 69 0.93 -8.20 6.96
CA PHE A 69 1.04 -9.52 6.33
C PHE A 69 2.48 -10.04 6.45
N ASP A 70 2.62 -11.32 6.80
CA ASP A 70 3.90 -12.06 6.90
C ASP A 70 4.02 -13.05 5.74
#